data_AF-A0A2N3E430-F1
#
_entry.id   AF-A0A2N3E430-F1
#
_cell.length_a   1.000
_cell.length_b   1.000
_cell.length_c   1.000
_cell.angle_alpha   90.00
_cell.angle_beta   90.00
_cell.angle_gamma   90.00
#
_symmetry.space_group_name_H-M   'P 1'
#
loop_
_entity.id
_entity.type
_entity.pdbx_description
1 polymer ?
#
loop_
_entity_poly.entity_id
_entity_poly.type
_entity_poly.pdbx_seq_one_letter_code
_entity_poly.pdbx_strand_id
1 'polypeptide(L)'
;MAGKDKKPRARQATQIAALALGALWLLAGTAALALSPPEGDLSARIAAESARMLQATDDAANVRQQGPGVVSDPLNRRDLPPPGGPTVLLKSVTFTPASAFLSDSELAAIRAKYIGRRVDFSGLSELVRDVNDLYAEKGVVTATAILGPQNVEGGDLVISLIEGQLGVVAVVGEHQTRTSFITNRVRFARGTTVDVPTAAKDISFFNQTNRAQLRLLLQPGAAFGLTDLVFGITEPAPQQVQFFLDNNGVASTGDIRASHIFRRYGLLGVDDTFLLFLEATEGSRSATARYDFSLTPIGTRLSFSATASNYNVVAGPSVGLDLTGRAQSTSFTVTQPIYASDRFVLQAT
;
A
#
# COMPACT_ATOMS: atom_id res chain seq x y z
N MET A 1 -73.28 -5.67 42.61
CA MET A 1 -72.84 -4.33 43.08
C MET A 1 -71.42 -4.45 43.61
N ALA A 2 -70.54 -3.55 43.15
CA ALA A 2 -69.20 -3.23 43.67
C ALA A 2 -68.15 -4.36 43.80
N GLY A 3 -67.00 -4.16 43.16
CA GLY A 3 -65.80 -4.98 43.37
C GLY A 3 -64.68 -4.66 42.39
N LYS A 4 -64.06 -3.48 42.51
CA LYS A 4 -62.76 -3.15 41.91
C LYS A 4 -61.68 -4.04 42.56
N ASP A 5 -60.84 -4.66 41.75
CA ASP A 5 -59.37 -4.57 41.83
C ASP A 5 -58.70 -5.69 41.03
N LYS A 6 -57.82 -5.30 40.10
CA LYS A 6 -56.48 -5.90 39.92
C LYS A 6 -55.69 -5.09 38.88
N LYS A 7 -54.63 -4.44 39.35
CA LYS A 7 -53.45 -4.05 38.55
C LYS A 7 -52.77 -5.31 38.01
N PRO A 8 -51.92 -5.18 36.98
CA PRO A 8 -50.50 -5.11 37.32
C PRO A 8 -49.73 -3.97 36.65
N ARG A 9 -48.61 -3.69 37.29
CA ARG A 9 -47.52 -2.75 36.97
C ARG A 9 -46.91 -2.99 35.59
N ALA A 10 -46.49 -1.93 34.90
CA ALA A 10 -45.08 -1.67 34.60
C ALA A 10 -44.86 -0.29 33.93
N ARG A 11 -44.22 0.60 34.70
CA ARG A 11 -43.24 1.65 34.37
C ARG A 11 -43.33 2.42 33.05
N GLN A 12 -43.58 3.72 33.22
CA GLN A 12 -43.01 4.83 32.44
C GLN A 12 -41.50 4.64 32.24
N ALA A 13 -40.99 4.94 31.03
CA ALA A 13 -40.17 6.12 30.78
C ALA A 13 -39.46 6.05 29.42
N THR A 14 -39.35 7.24 28.82
CA THR A 14 -38.31 7.70 27.90
C THR A 14 -38.50 7.42 26.41
N GLN A 15 -39.14 8.40 25.77
CA GLN A 15 -38.87 8.78 24.39
C GLN A 15 -37.37 9.10 24.22
N ILE A 16 -36.68 8.40 23.33
CA ILE A 16 -35.51 8.94 22.62
C ILE A 16 -35.72 8.61 21.14
N ALA A 17 -35.65 9.66 20.34
CA ALA A 17 -35.91 9.70 18.92
C ALA A 17 -35.05 8.68 18.15
N ALA A 18 -35.71 7.79 17.42
CA ALA A 18 -35.09 7.01 16.36
C ALA A 18 -34.91 7.91 15.12
N LEU A 19 -33.77 8.59 15.03
CA LEU A 19 -33.25 9.10 13.76
C LEU A 19 -32.61 7.93 13.02
N ALA A 20 -33.46 7.19 12.30
CA ALA A 20 -33.03 6.32 11.23
C ALA A 20 -32.57 7.21 10.05
N LEU A 21 -31.30 7.62 10.06
CA LEU A 21 -30.63 7.99 8.81
C LEU A 21 -30.05 6.72 8.19
N GLY A 22 -30.76 6.21 7.18
CA GLY A 22 -30.25 5.20 6.29
C GLY A 22 -29.04 5.74 5.53
N ALA A 23 -27.86 5.23 5.87
CA ALA A 23 -26.71 5.28 4.98
C ALA A 23 -26.79 4.02 4.09
N LEU A 24 -27.61 4.12 3.03
CA LEU A 24 -27.53 3.19 1.92
C LEU A 24 -26.16 3.42 1.27
N TRP A 25 -25.22 2.50 1.52
CA TRP A 25 -23.93 2.48 0.84
C TRP A 25 -24.18 2.23 -0.66
N LEU A 26 -24.26 3.31 -1.43
CA LEU A 26 -24.08 3.26 -2.87
C LEU A 26 -22.61 2.94 -3.11
N LEU A 27 -22.33 1.67 -3.42
CA LEU A 27 -21.20 1.25 -4.24
C LEU A 27 -21.30 1.95 -5.60
N ALA A 28 -20.96 3.23 -5.65
CA ALA A 28 -20.63 3.90 -6.89
C ALA A 28 -19.20 3.50 -7.26
N GLY A 29 -19.06 2.30 -7.82
CA GLY A 29 -17.99 2.13 -8.79
C GLY A 29 -18.27 3.14 -9.89
N THR A 30 -17.50 4.21 -9.96
CA THR A 30 -17.41 5.00 -11.18
C THR A 30 -16.69 4.12 -12.20
N ALA A 31 -17.44 3.17 -12.77
CA ALA A 31 -17.30 2.98 -14.20
C ALA A 31 -17.50 4.38 -14.75
N ALA A 32 -16.42 5.02 -15.19
CA ALA A 32 -16.54 6.10 -16.13
C ALA A 32 -17.32 5.48 -17.29
N LEU A 33 -18.64 5.66 -17.29
CA LEU A 33 -19.45 5.49 -18.47
C LEU A 33 -18.88 6.55 -19.40
N ALA A 34 -17.90 6.13 -20.20
CA ALA A 34 -17.54 6.83 -21.42
C ALA A 34 -18.83 6.80 -22.25
N LEU A 35 -19.70 7.78 -22.01
CA LEU A 35 -20.77 8.12 -22.90
C LEU A 35 -20.07 8.32 -24.23
N SER A 36 -20.26 7.35 -25.15
CA SER A 36 -19.88 7.53 -26.54
C SER A 36 -20.40 8.91 -26.92
N PRO A 37 -19.54 9.83 -27.38
CA PRO A 37 -20.02 11.12 -27.83
C PRO A 37 -21.16 10.89 -28.82
N PRO A 38 -22.23 11.71 -28.79
CA PRO A 38 -23.28 11.60 -29.80
C PRO A 38 -22.62 11.58 -31.19
N GLU A 39 -23.15 10.75 -32.09
CA GLU A 39 -22.54 10.39 -33.39
C GLU A 39 -22.16 11.58 -34.29
N GLY A 40 -22.54 12.82 -33.92
CA GLY A 40 -22.23 14.06 -34.63
C GLY A 40 -21.03 14.88 -34.14
N ASP A 41 -20.39 14.56 -33.01
CA ASP A 41 -19.24 15.35 -32.53
C ASP A 41 -17.89 14.65 -32.81
N LEU A 42 -17.35 14.91 -34.02
CA LEU A 42 -16.04 14.45 -34.45
C LEU A 42 -14.92 14.84 -33.47
N SER A 43 -15.02 16.02 -32.84
CA SER A 43 -14.01 16.51 -31.91
C SER A 43 -13.93 15.66 -30.64
N ALA A 44 -15.09 15.26 -30.10
CA ALA A 44 -15.19 14.42 -28.93
C ALA A 44 -14.69 12.99 -29.19
N ARG A 45 -14.87 12.46 -30.41
CA ARG A 45 -14.32 11.14 -30.79
C ARG A 45 -12.79 11.15 -30.85
N ILE A 46 -12.20 12.17 -31.48
CA ILE A 46 -10.74 12.33 -31.55
C ILE A 46 -10.17 12.47 -30.13
N ALA A 47 -10.79 13.28 -29.29
CA ALA A 47 -10.36 13.47 -27.91
C ALA A 47 -10.44 12.17 -27.07
N ALA A 48 -11.51 11.39 -27.23
CA ALA A 48 -11.68 10.13 -26.51
C ALA A 48 -10.62 9.08 -26.89
N GLU A 49 -10.28 8.96 -28.17
CA GLU A 49 -9.27 8.02 -28.63
C GLU A 49 -7.85 8.42 -28.17
N SER A 50 -7.53 9.71 -28.27
CA SER A 50 -6.27 10.27 -27.76
C SER A 50 -6.11 10.04 -26.25
N ALA A 51 -7.18 10.25 -25.47
CA ALA A 51 -7.18 10.00 -24.03
C ALA A 51 -6.96 8.52 -23.67
N ARG A 52 -7.54 7.58 -24.43
CA ARG A 52 -7.36 6.15 -24.22
C ARG A 52 -5.91 5.71 -24.44
N MET A 53 -5.30 6.16 -25.54
CA MET A 53 -3.90 5.85 -25.84
C MET A 53 -2.97 6.43 -24.76
N LEU A 54 -3.23 7.66 -24.33
CA LEU A 54 -2.46 8.30 -23.27
C LEU A 54 -2.55 7.53 -21.96
N GLN A 55 -3.75 7.07 -21.59
CA GLN A 55 -3.96 6.25 -20.39
C GLN A 55 -3.20 4.93 -20.47
N ALA A 56 -3.35 4.19 -21.57
CA ALA A 56 -2.70 2.89 -21.75
C ALA A 56 -1.17 2.98 -21.67
N THR A 57 -0.59 4.03 -22.27
CA THR A 57 0.86 4.23 -22.23
C THR A 57 1.35 4.69 -20.85
N ASP A 58 0.54 5.42 -20.08
CA ASP A 58 0.86 5.78 -18.69
C ASP A 58 0.83 4.57 -17.77
N ASP A 59 -0.15 3.70 -17.94
CA ASP A 59 -0.26 2.47 -17.16
C ASP A 59 0.90 1.50 -17.47
N ALA A 60 1.32 1.40 -18.73
CA ALA A 60 2.46 0.57 -19.15
C ALA A 60 3.82 1.12 -18.69
N ALA A 61 3.94 2.42 -18.45
CA ALA A 61 5.19 3.03 -17.98
C ALA A 61 5.44 2.81 -16.48
N ASN A 62 4.43 2.38 -15.73
CA ASN A 62 4.54 2.16 -14.29
C ASN A 62 5.31 0.89 -13.97
N VAL A 63 6.43 1.05 -13.25
CA VAL A 63 7.14 -0.07 -12.66
C VAL A 63 6.30 -0.63 -11.52
N ARG A 64 6.03 -1.93 -11.53
CA ARG A 64 5.39 -2.63 -10.41
C ARG A 64 6.37 -3.67 -9.87
N GLN A 65 6.73 -3.56 -8.60
CA GLN A 65 7.57 -4.57 -7.97
C GLN A 65 6.78 -5.88 -7.78
N GLN A 66 7.44 -7.00 -8.05
CA GLN A 66 6.89 -8.34 -7.81
C GLN A 66 7.53 -8.95 -6.56
N GLY A 67 6.72 -9.65 -5.76
CA GLY A 67 7.18 -10.31 -4.53
C GLY A 67 7.04 -9.43 -3.28
N PRO A 68 7.54 -9.90 -2.12
CA PRO A 68 7.25 -9.28 -0.83
C PRO A 68 7.97 -7.94 -0.67
N GLY A 69 7.26 -6.95 -0.12
CA GLY A 69 7.82 -5.63 0.17
C GLY A 69 8.86 -5.65 1.30
N VAL A 70 8.87 -6.69 2.13
CA VAL A 70 9.93 -6.94 3.12
C VAL A 70 10.63 -8.24 2.78
N VAL A 71 11.96 -8.19 2.71
CA VAL A 71 12.81 -9.37 2.54
C VAL A 71 13.55 -9.62 3.84
N SER A 72 13.32 -10.80 4.40
CA SER A 72 14.02 -11.31 5.57
C SER A 72 14.34 -12.78 5.36
N ASP A 73 15.30 -13.29 6.12
CA ASP A 73 15.51 -14.73 6.20
C ASP A 73 14.26 -15.40 6.79
N PRO A 74 13.91 -16.61 6.31
CA PRO A 74 12.81 -17.37 6.90
C PRO A 74 13.12 -17.70 8.36
N LEU A 75 12.13 -17.54 9.23
CA LEU A 75 12.23 -17.93 10.63
C LEU A 75 12.59 -19.42 10.72
N ASN A 76 13.79 -19.71 11.21
CA ASN A 76 14.27 -21.08 11.35
C ASN A 76 13.59 -21.73 12.55
N ARG A 77 12.53 -22.51 12.32
CA ARG A 77 11.92 -23.34 13.35
C ARG A 77 12.86 -24.49 13.65
N ARG A 78 13.63 -24.37 14.74
CA ARG A 78 14.41 -25.49 15.25
C ARG A 78 13.47 -26.61 15.68
N ASP A 79 13.85 -27.84 15.37
CA ASP A 79 13.17 -29.02 15.89
C ASP A 79 13.26 -29.02 17.43
N LEU A 80 12.15 -29.39 18.06
CA LEU A 80 12.13 -29.55 19.50
C LEU A 80 13.00 -30.75 19.89
N PRO A 81 13.81 -30.64 20.95
CA PRO A 81 14.55 -31.79 21.45
C PRO A 81 13.59 -32.90 21.89
N PRO A 82 14.00 -34.18 21.83
CA PRO A 82 13.13 -35.28 22.22
C PRO A 82 12.73 -35.15 23.71
N PRO A 83 11.50 -35.50 24.07
CA PRO A 83 11.06 -35.52 25.48
C PRO A 83 11.90 -36.47 26.33
N GLY A 84 12.10 -36.12 27.59
CA GLY A 84 12.79 -36.94 28.58
C GLY A 84 13.83 -36.18 29.42
N GLY A 85 14.38 -36.88 30.40
CA GLY A 85 15.40 -36.35 31.32
C GLY A 85 14.83 -35.77 32.62
N PRO A 86 15.65 -34.98 33.35
CA PRO A 86 15.24 -34.35 34.60
C PRO A 86 14.05 -33.41 34.40
N THR A 87 13.11 -33.42 35.36
CA THR A 87 11.92 -32.55 35.32
C THR A 87 11.90 -31.56 36.47
N VAL A 88 11.46 -30.34 36.17
CA VAL A 88 11.30 -29.25 37.12
C VAL A 88 9.83 -28.85 37.24
N LEU A 89 9.37 -28.59 38.46
CA LEU A 89 8.04 -28.02 38.69
C LEU A 89 8.10 -26.51 38.46
N LEU A 90 7.47 -26.00 37.39
CA LEU A 90 7.43 -24.56 37.14
C LEU A 90 6.44 -23.88 38.08
N LYS A 91 6.93 -22.90 38.84
CA LYS A 91 6.16 -22.04 39.74
C LYS A 91 5.92 -20.67 39.12
N SER A 92 6.93 -20.09 38.47
CA SER A 92 6.83 -18.79 37.84
C SER A 92 7.59 -18.74 36.51
N VAL A 93 7.10 -17.91 35.60
CA VAL A 93 7.75 -17.60 34.33
C VAL A 93 7.73 -16.09 34.15
N THR A 94 8.92 -15.51 34.04
CA THR A 94 9.14 -14.07 33.85
C THR A 94 9.75 -13.83 32.48
N PHE A 95 9.17 -12.89 31.75
CA PHE A 95 9.70 -12.43 30.47
C PHE A 95 10.45 -11.12 30.69
N THR A 96 11.68 -11.01 30.17
CA THR A 96 12.52 -9.83 30.36
C THR A 96 13.35 -9.50 29.11
N PRO A 97 13.50 -8.23 28.72
CA PRO A 97 12.75 -7.06 29.19
C PRO A 97 11.26 -7.12 28.78
N ALA A 98 10.50 -6.08 29.11
CA ALA A 98 9.12 -5.93 28.62
C ALA A 98 9.10 -5.87 27.08
N SER A 99 8.10 -6.52 26.49
CA SER A 99 7.94 -6.58 25.03
C SER A 99 7.28 -5.31 24.48
N ALA A 100 7.73 -4.86 23.30
CA ALA A 100 7.08 -3.79 22.55
C ALA A 100 5.91 -4.29 21.67
N PHE A 101 5.77 -5.62 21.47
CA PHE A 101 4.78 -6.22 20.56
C PHE A 101 3.79 -7.17 21.23
N LEU A 102 4.21 -7.81 22.33
CA LEU A 102 3.43 -8.77 23.09
C LEU A 102 2.95 -8.11 24.37
N SER A 103 1.64 -8.14 24.58
CA SER A 103 1.03 -7.65 25.81
C SER A 103 1.22 -8.64 26.97
N ASP A 104 1.17 -8.13 28.20
CA ASP A 104 1.26 -8.95 29.40
C ASP A 104 0.18 -10.03 29.47
N SER A 105 -1.01 -9.78 28.91
CA SER A 105 -2.10 -10.76 28.86
C SER A 105 -1.81 -11.91 27.89
N GLU A 106 -1.20 -11.62 26.74
CA GLU A 106 -0.79 -12.64 25.77
C GLU A 106 0.32 -13.54 26.35
N LEU A 107 1.33 -12.92 26.97
CA LEU A 107 2.40 -13.65 27.68
C LEU A 107 1.85 -14.43 28.88
N ALA A 108 0.85 -13.88 29.58
CA ALA A 108 0.18 -14.56 30.68
C ALA A 108 -0.59 -15.82 30.23
N ALA A 109 -1.23 -15.77 29.06
CA ALA A 109 -1.92 -16.91 28.49
C ALA A 109 -0.95 -18.05 28.14
N ILE A 110 0.25 -17.73 27.62
CA ILE A 110 1.29 -18.73 27.34
C ILE A 110 1.78 -19.35 28.65
N ARG A 111 2.23 -18.57 29.63
CA ARG A 111 2.78 -19.12 30.90
C ARG A 111 1.76 -19.97 31.67
N ALA A 112 0.47 -19.66 31.59
CA ALA A 112 -0.58 -20.41 32.27
C ALA A 112 -0.67 -21.87 31.82
N LYS A 113 -0.22 -22.20 30.60
CA LYS A 113 -0.17 -23.59 30.11
C LYS A 113 0.91 -24.44 30.81
N TYR A 114 1.92 -23.80 31.40
CA TYR A 114 3.12 -24.46 31.93
C TYR A 114 3.27 -24.35 33.45
N ILE A 115 2.75 -23.29 34.07
CA ILE A 115 2.79 -23.11 35.53
C ILE A 115 2.04 -24.25 36.23
N GLY A 116 2.62 -24.78 37.32
CA GLY A 116 2.07 -25.88 38.11
C GLY A 116 2.32 -27.27 37.51
N ARG A 117 3.06 -27.37 36.39
CA ARG A 117 3.40 -28.65 35.75
C ARG A 117 4.86 -28.99 35.93
N ARG A 118 5.16 -30.29 35.94
CA ARG A 118 6.54 -30.78 35.79
C ARG A 118 6.88 -30.81 34.31
N VAL A 119 7.91 -30.06 33.92
CA VAL A 119 8.39 -29.98 32.54
C VAL A 119 9.85 -30.40 32.48
N ASP A 120 10.22 -31.04 31.38
CA ASP A 120 11.61 -31.31 31.02
C ASP A 120 12.14 -30.21 30.09
N PHE A 121 13.35 -30.39 29.55
CA PHE A 121 13.94 -29.42 28.62
C PHE A 121 13.13 -29.28 27.31
N SER A 122 12.45 -30.34 26.86
CA SER A 122 11.54 -30.27 25.71
C SER A 122 10.36 -29.36 26.00
N GLY A 123 9.72 -29.49 27.16
CA GLY A 123 8.61 -28.61 27.56
C GLY A 123 9.02 -27.15 27.74
N LEU A 124 10.23 -26.89 28.25
CA LEU A 124 10.78 -25.52 28.29
C LEU A 124 11.03 -24.96 26.89
N SER A 125 11.54 -25.79 25.97
CA SER A 125 11.74 -25.43 24.57
C SER A 125 10.41 -25.17 23.86
N GLU A 126 9.36 -25.93 24.20
CA GLU A 126 8.00 -25.73 23.70
C GLU A 126 7.40 -24.40 24.17
N LEU A 127 7.61 -24.01 25.44
CA LEU A 127 7.21 -22.70 25.94
C LEU A 127 7.88 -21.57 25.14
N VAL A 128 9.20 -21.65 24.94
CA VAL A 128 9.93 -20.66 24.13
C VAL A 128 9.41 -20.63 22.70
N ARG A 129 9.10 -21.79 22.12
CA ARG A 129 8.49 -21.91 20.81
C ARG A 129 7.12 -21.24 20.74
N ASP A 130 6.24 -21.43 21.73
CA ASP A 130 4.92 -20.78 21.81
C ASP A 130 5.05 -19.24 21.74
N VAL A 131 6.06 -18.66 22.41
CA VAL A 131 6.32 -17.21 22.36
C VAL A 131 6.82 -16.77 20.98
N ASN A 132 7.75 -17.52 20.40
CA ASN A 132 8.26 -17.25 19.06
C ASN A 132 7.19 -17.39 17.97
N ASP A 133 6.29 -18.38 18.11
CA ASP A 133 5.16 -18.57 17.20
C ASP A 133 4.17 -17.39 17.29
N LEU A 134 3.97 -16.81 18.49
CA LEU A 134 3.17 -15.60 18.66
C LEU A 134 3.83 -14.35 18.01
N TYR A 135 5.15 -14.19 18.12
CA TYR A 135 5.87 -13.14 17.37
C TYR A 135 5.69 -13.32 15.87
N ALA A 136 5.82 -14.56 15.37
CA ALA A 136 5.65 -14.89 13.96
C ALA A 136 4.22 -14.61 13.47
N GLU A 137 3.20 -14.95 14.25
CA GLU A 137 1.79 -14.66 13.95
C GLU A 137 1.53 -13.15 13.80
N LYS A 138 2.20 -12.34 14.63
CA LYS A 138 2.15 -10.87 14.55
C LYS A 138 3.06 -10.29 13.45
N GLY A 139 3.83 -11.11 12.73
CA GLY A 139 4.76 -10.69 11.69
C GLY A 139 6.06 -10.05 12.20
N VAL A 140 6.40 -10.22 13.48
CA VAL A 140 7.59 -9.64 14.11
C VAL A 140 8.77 -10.56 13.90
N VAL A 141 9.35 -10.51 12.69
CA VAL A 141 10.46 -11.40 12.29
C VAL A 141 11.81 -11.03 12.90
N THR A 142 11.91 -9.84 13.51
CA THR A 142 13.12 -9.32 14.17
C THR A 142 13.12 -9.57 15.68
N ALA A 143 12.19 -10.37 16.19
CA ALA A 143 12.10 -10.71 17.61
C ALA A 143 12.29 -12.21 17.82
N THR A 144 12.95 -12.56 18.93
CA THR A 144 13.07 -13.95 19.36
C THR A 144 13.08 -14.05 20.88
N ALA A 145 12.34 -15.02 21.40
CA ALA A 145 12.46 -15.48 22.77
C ALA A 145 13.56 -16.53 22.86
N ILE A 146 14.45 -16.39 23.83
CA ILE A 146 15.51 -17.36 24.12
C ILE A 146 15.49 -17.80 25.57
N LEU A 147 15.89 -19.05 25.79
CA LEU A 147 16.18 -19.58 27.12
C LEU A 147 17.69 -19.54 27.35
N GLY A 148 18.15 -18.58 28.15
CA GLY A 148 19.54 -18.48 28.55
C GLY A 148 19.93 -19.54 29.59
N PRO A 149 21.23 -19.88 29.74
CA PRO A 149 21.72 -20.76 30.79
C PRO A 149 21.37 -20.21 32.17
N GLN A 150 20.61 -20.98 32.96
CA GLN A 150 20.19 -20.61 34.32
C GLN A 150 19.89 -21.85 35.15
N ASN A 151 19.94 -21.73 36.49
CA ASN A 151 19.45 -22.76 37.39
C ASN A 151 17.93 -22.59 37.59
N VAL A 152 17.14 -23.60 37.22
CA VAL A 152 15.67 -23.60 37.35
C VAL A 152 15.15 -24.45 38.50
N GLU A 153 16.01 -25.06 39.33
CA GLU A 153 15.60 -25.97 40.43
C GLU A 153 14.54 -25.39 41.37
N GLY A 154 14.56 -24.06 41.59
CA GLY A 154 13.58 -23.35 42.40
C GLY A 154 12.17 -23.29 41.81
N GLY A 155 12.02 -23.56 40.51
CA GLY A 155 10.79 -23.46 39.73
C GLY A 155 10.55 -22.09 39.12
N ASP A 156 11.51 -21.16 39.21
CA ASP A 156 11.42 -19.83 38.64
C ASP A 156 12.20 -19.78 37.32
N LEU A 157 11.51 -19.47 36.23
CA LEU A 157 12.07 -19.46 34.88
C LEU A 157 12.10 -18.03 34.32
N VAL A 158 13.25 -17.62 33.81
CA VAL A 158 13.41 -16.34 33.11
C VAL A 158 13.62 -16.59 31.62
N ILE A 159 12.77 -15.97 30.79
CA ILE A 159 12.87 -16.02 29.33
C ILE A 159 13.25 -14.64 28.83
N SER A 160 14.32 -14.58 28.03
CA SER A 160 14.79 -13.33 27.47
C SER A 160 14.10 -13.04 26.14
N LEU A 161 13.46 -11.87 26.05
CA LEU A 161 12.83 -11.38 24.82
C LEU A 161 13.81 -10.44 24.12
N ILE A 162 14.36 -10.89 23.00
CA ILE A 162 15.27 -10.09 22.18
C ILE A 162 14.47 -9.53 21.02
N GLU A 163 14.16 -8.24 21.08
CA GLU A 163 13.47 -7.52 20.02
C GLU A 163 14.45 -6.59 19.33
N GLY A 164 14.59 -6.75 18.01
CA GLY A 164 15.52 -5.97 17.20
C GLY A 164 15.33 -4.46 17.41
N GLN A 165 16.37 -3.81 17.88
CA GLN A 165 16.48 -2.36 18.01
C GLN A 165 17.06 -1.78 16.72
N LEU A 166 16.73 -0.52 16.46
CA LEU A 166 17.13 0.17 15.26
C LEU A 166 18.65 0.39 15.26
N GLY A 167 19.33 -0.14 14.24
CA GLY A 167 20.70 0.21 13.91
C GLY A 167 20.73 1.36 12.90
N VAL A 168 21.32 1.11 11.73
CA VAL A 168 21.39 2.06 10.62
C VAL A 168 20.11 2.01 9.79
N VAL A 169 19.65 3.18 9.32
CA VAL A 169 18.62 3.30 8.30
C VAL A 169 19.24 3.89 7.04
N ALA A 170 19.19 3.14 5.94
CA ALA A 170 19.70 3.57 4.65
C ALA A 170 18.60 3.47 3.60
N VAL A 171 18.66 4.37 2.61
CA VAL A 171 17.93 4.23 1.35
C VAL A 171 18.98 3.97 0.27
N VAL A 172 18.68 3.07 -0.65
CA VAL A 172 19.55 2.72 -1.77
C VAL A 172 18.74 2.67 -3.06
N GLY A 173 19.35 3.10 -4.16
CA GLY A 173 18.73 3.15 -5.49
C GLY A 173 17.93 4.43 -5.76
N GLU A 174 17.94 5.39 -4.83
CA GLU A 174 17.34 6.70 -5.04
C GLU A 174 18.17 7.51 -6.04
N HIS A 175 17.49 8.11 -7.01
CA HIS A 175 18.14 8.93 -8.03
C HIS A 175 17.42 10.27 -8.18
N GLN A 176 16.09 10.26 -8.26
CA GLN A 176 15.27 11.45 -8.36
C GLN A 176 14.46 11.69 -7.09
N THR A 177 13.92 10.64 -6.47
CA THR A 177 13.10 10.75 -5.26
C THR A 177 13.97 11.02 -4.04
N ARG A 178 13.56 11.99 -3.21
CA ARG A 178 14.32 12.35 -2.01
C ARG A 178 14.18 11.26 -0.94
N THR A 179 15.25 10.97 -0.21
CA THR A 179 15.23 10.07 0.97
C THR A 179 14.10 10.42 1.94
N SER A 180 13.90 11.72 2.21
CA SER A 180 12.86 12.20 3.13
C SER A 180 11.44 11.91 2.65
N PHE A 181 11.22 11.76 1.34
CA PHE A 181 9.92 11.38 0.79
C PHE A 181 9.52 9.99 1.29
N ILE A 182 10.49 9.06 1.33
CA ILE A 182 10.33 7.67 1.76
C ILE A 182 10.20 7.59 3.28
N THR A 183 11.13 8.18 4.02
CA THR A 183 11.17 8.06 5.49
C THR A 183 9.96 8.72 6.17
N ASN A 184 9.33 9.70 5.53
CA ASN A 184 8.09 10.33 6.04
C ASN A 184 6.82 9.52 5.73
N ARG A 185 6.91 8.49 4.88
CA ARG A 185 5.78 7.67 4.42
C ARG A 185 5.79 6.25 4.98
N VAL A 186 6.92 5.79 5.50
CA VAL A 186 7.06 4.45 6.08
C VAL A 186 7.42 4.54 7.54
N ARG A 187 6.56 4.01 8.41
CA ARG A 187 6.87 3.82 9.82
C ARG A 187 7.58 2.50 10.00
N PHE A 188 8.77 2.54 10.58
CA PHE A 188 9.63 1.38 10.70
C PHE A 188 10.13 1.11 12.13
N ALA A 189 9.71 1.93 13.11
CA ALA A 189 10.08 1.75 14.51
C ALA A 189 9.00 2.19 15.50
N ARG A 190 8.93 1.52 16.65
CA ARG A 190 8.21 1.93 17.87
C ARG A 190 9.24 2.40 18.91
N GLY A 191 9.47 3.71 18.96
CA GLY A 191 10.63 4.24 19.68
C GLY A 191 11.91 3.79 18.98
N THR A 192 12.71 2.95 19.65
CA THR A 192 13.93 2.34 19.09
C THR A 192 13.72 0.91 18.59
N THR A 193 12.58 0.26 18.86
CA THR A 193 12.36 -1.13 18.43
C THR A 193 11.85 -1.18 16.98
N VAL A 194 12.46 -2.02 16.14
CA VAL A 194 12.11 -2.17 14.71
C VAL A 194 10.73 -2.81 14.53
N ASP A 195 9.84 -2.12 13.84
CA ASP A 195 8.44 -2.51 13.63
C ASP A 195 8.18 -2.97 12.19
N VAL A 196 8.65 -4.17 11.87
CA VAL A 196 8.47 -4.78 10.54
C VAL A 196 7.00 -4.92 10.12
N PRO A 197 6.04 -5.32 10.99
CA PRO A 197 4.64 -5.42 10.60
C PRO A 197 4.05 -4.09 10.11
N THR A 198 4.39 -2.99 10.77
CA THR A 198 3.94 -1.66 10.34
C THR A 198 4.67 -1.23 9.07
N ALA A 199 5.98 -1.45 8.98
CA ALA A 199 6.76 -1.12 7.79
C ALA A 199 6.23 -1.86 6.55
N ALA A 200 5.93 -3.16 6.67
CA ALA A 200 5.38 -3.96 5.59
C ALA A 200 4.05 -3.39 5.05
N LYS A 201 3.14 -2.97 5.95
CA LYS A 201 1.87 -2.34 5.57
C LYS A 201 2.09 -1.00 4.87
N ASP A 202 2.98 -0.17 5.40
CA ASP A 202 3.26 1.14 4.83
C ASP A 202 3.98 1.03 3.47
N ILE A 203 4.87 0.04 3.29
CA ILE A 203 5.52 -0.26 2.00
C ILE A 203 4.50 -0.78 0.97
N SER A 204 3.60 -1.67 1.40
CA SER A 204 2.49 -2.14 0.55
C SER A 204 1.65 -0.96 0.06
N PHE A 205 1.26 -0.08 0.98
CA PHE A 205 0.53 1.15 0.67
C PHE A 205 1.31 2.07 -0.26
N PHE A 206 2.61 2.27 0.00
CA PHE A 206 3.50 3.08 -0.83
C PHE A 206 3.52 2.57 -2.27
N ASN A 207 3.73 1.27 -2.47
CA ASN A 207 3.86 0.64 -3.81
C ASN A 207 2.58 0.69 -4.64
N GLN A 208 1.43 0.85 -3.99
CA GLN A 208 0.14 0.99 -4.66
C GLN A 208 -0.20 2.41 -5.04
N THR A 209 0.29 3.38 -4.27
CA THR A 209 -0.11 4.78 -4.37
C THR A 209 0.97 5.67 -5.01
N ASN A 210 2.18 5.15 -5.22
CA ASN A 210 3.30 5.85 -5.83
C ASN A 210 3.79 5.11 -7.07
N ARG A 211 4.48 5.86 -7.94
CA ARG A 211 5.08 5.34 -9.18
C ARG A 211 6.39 4.61 -8.85
N ALA A 212 7.21 5.18 -7.97
CA ALA A 212 8.33 4.48 -7.36
C ALA A 212 7.86 3.27 -6.55
N GLN A 213 8.69 2.25 -6.53
CA GLN A 213 8.45 1.02 -5.81
C GLN A 213 9.53 0.83 -4.74
N LEU A 214 9.13 0.36 -3.57
CA LEU A 214 9.92 0.30 -2.36
C LEU A 214 9.95 -1.13 -1.83
N ARG A 215 11.13 -1.54 -1.35
CA ARG A 215 11.36 -2.78 -0.63
C ARG A 215 12.22 -2.50 0.59
N LEU A 216 11.98 -3.23 1.67
CA LEU A 216 12.79 -3.20 2.87
C LEU A 216 13.59 -4.50 2.98
N LEU A 217 14.90 -4.35 3.10
CA LEU A 217 15.81 -5.43 3.45
C LEU A 217 16.24 -5.26 4.92
N LEU A 218 16.11 -6.34 5.68
CA LEU A 218 16.56 -6.41 7.06
C LEU A 218 17.96 -7.02 7.11
N GLN A 219 18.91 -6.34 7.77
CA GLN A 219 20.27 -6.83 7.93
C GLN A 219 20.67 -6.86 9.42
N PRO A 220 21.49 -7.83 9.85
CA PRO A 220 22.10 -7.79 11.18
C PRO A 220 22.90 -6.50 11.36
N GLY A 221 22.66 -5.77 12.45
CA GLY A 221 23.38 -4.54 12.76
C GLY A 221 24.75 -4.77 13.40
N ALA A 222 25.44 -3.67 13.70
CA ALA A 222 26.81 -3.68 14.23
C ALA A 222 26.96 -4.30 15.64
N ALA A 223 25.87 -4.41 16.40
CA ALA A 223 25.87 -4.96 17.75
C ALA A 223 24.69 -5.93 17.96
N PHE A 224 24.81 -6.78 18.98
CA PHE A 224 23.76 -7.74 19.32
C PHE A 224 22.43 -7.05 19.60
N GLY A 225 21.36 -7.56 18.98
CA GLY A 225 20.03 -6.98 19.09
C GLY A 225 19.79 -5.75 18.22
N LEU A 226 20.78 -5.27 17.45
CA LEU A 226 20.55 -4.23 16.44
C LEU A 226 20.19 -4.84 15.08
N THR A 227 19.27 -4.19 14.38
CA THR A 227 18.87 -4.51 13.01
C THR A 227 19.00 -3.26 12.15
N ASP A 228 19.76 -3.37 11.07
CA ASP A 228 19.89 -2.34 10.06
C ASP A 228 18.76 -2.47 9.03
N LEU A 229 18.19 -1.34 8.63
CA LEU A 229 17.07 -1.24 7.70
C LEU A 229 17.54 -0.60 6.40
N VAL A 230 17.50 -1.36 5.31
CA VAL A 230 17.90 -0.88 3.98
C VAL A 230 16.67 -0.82 3.08
N PHE A 231 16.22 0.39 2.79
CA PHE A 231 15.13 0.67 1.86
C PHE A 231 15.66 0.70 0.42
N GLY A 232 15.38 -0.34 -0.35
CA GLY A 232 15.63 -0.37 -1.79
C GLY A 232 14.49 0.29 -2.55
N ILE A 233 14.77 1.39 -3.26
CA ILE A 233 13.81 2.05 -4.14
C ILE A 233 14.10 1.71 -5.60
N THR A 234 13.04 1.48 -6.38
CA THR A 234 13.07 1.33 -7.83
C THR A 234 12.21 2.43 -8.42
N GLU A 235 12.85 3.37 -9.10
CA GLU A 235 12.19 4.51 -9.74
C GLU A 235 11.89 4.22 -11.22
N PRO A 236 10.84 4.82 -11.80
CA PRO A 236 10.71 4.91 -13.25
C PRO A 236 11.96 5.51 -13.90
N ALA A 237 12.17 5.21 -15.18
CA ALA A 237 13.25 5.84 -15.94
C ALA A 237 13.12 7.38 -15.87
N PRO A 238 14.22 8.11 -15.59
CA PRO A 238 14.15 9.55 -15.35
C PRO A 238 13.62 10.31 -16.56
N GLN A 239 13.94 9.82 -17.77
CA GLN A 239 13.44 10.35 -19.03
C GLN A 239 13.07 9.20 -19.95
N GLN A 240 11.91 9.33 -20.60
CA GLN A 240 11.45 8.36 -21.59
C GLN A 240 10.92 9.10 -22.82
N VAL A 241 11.30 8.61 -24.00
CA VAL A 241 10.82 9.09 -25.28
C VAL A 241 10.26 7.90 -26.05
N GLN A 242 9.03 8.01 -26.55
CA GLN A 242 8.38 6.97 -27.32
C GLN A 242 7.78 7.56 -28.60
N PHE A 243 7.93 6.85 -29.71
CA PHE A 243 7.32 7.18 -30.99
C PHE A 243 6.40 6.04 -31.41
N PHE A 244 5.24 6.39 -31.94
CA PHE A 244 4.24 5.45 -32.42
C PHE A 244 3.80 5.83 -33.82
N LEU A 245 3.54 4.81 -34.63
CA LEU A 245 2.85 4.93 -35.91
C LEU A 245 1.82 3.80 -35.96
N ASP A 246 0.54 4.16 -35.99
CA ASP A 246 -0.56 3.22 -35.98
C ASP A 246 -1.66 3.63 -36.97
N ASN A 247 -2.63 2.74 -37.17
CA ASN A 247 -3.80 2.95 -38.03
C ASN A 247 -5.11 3.08 -37.22
N ASN A 248 -5.02 3.54 -35.96
CA ASN A 248 -6.17 3.74 -35.07
C ASN A 248 -6.70 5.19 -35.11
N GLY A 249 -6.31 5.98 -36.11
CA GLY A 249 -6.87 7.29 -36.37
C GLY A 249 -8.36 7.25 -36.72
N VAL A 250 -8.97 8.41 -36.81
CA VAL A 250 -10.38 8.53 -37.22
C VAL A 250 -10.44 8.71 -38.73
N ALA A 251 -11.16 7.84 -39.44
CA ALA A 251 -11.28 7.83 -40.90
C ALA A 251 -11.48 9.20 -41.54
N SER A 252 -12.35 10.04 -41.01
CA SER A 252 -12.62 11.38 -41.57
C SER A 252 -11.44 12.36 -41.46
N THR A 253 -10.52 12.12 -40.52
CA THR A 253 -9.33 12.95 -40.27
C THR A 253 -8.02 12.20 -40.55
N GLY A 254 -8.08 11.04 -41.19
CA GLY A 254 -6.95 10.16 -41.45
C GLY A 254 -6.83 9.02 -40.44
N ASP A 255 -6.73 7.80 -40.96
CA ASP A 255 -6.56 6.57 -40.17
C ASP A 255 -5.13 6.38 -39.67
N ILE A 256 -4.13 6.86 -40.42
CA ILE A 256 -2.72 6.77 -40.02
C ILE A 256 -2.39 7.89 -39.05
N ARG A 257 -1.80 7.50 -37.92
CA ARG A 257 -1.53 8.38 -36.79
C ARG A 257 -0.10 8.22 -36.32
N ALA A 258 0.60 9.33 -36.24
CA ALA A 258 1.92 9.43 -35.66
C ALA A 258 1.83 10.09 -34.28
N SER A 259 2.40 9.46 -33.27
CA SER A 259 2.36 9.98 -31.90
C SER A 259 3.74 9.97 -31.25
N HIS A 260 3.99 10.95 -30.39
CA HIS A 260 5.23 11.12 -29.65
C HIS A 260 4.93 11.40 -28.18
N ILE A 261 5.52 10.61 -27.30
CA ILE A 261 5.41 10.78 -25.85
C ILE A 261 6.78 11.09 -25.27
N PHE A 262 6.86 12.19 -24.53
CA PHE A 262 7.98 12.52 -23.67
C PHE A 262 7.52 12.46 -22.21
N ARG A 263 8.22 11.68 -21.38
CA ARG A 263 8.02 11.63 -19.93
C ARG A 263 9.29 12.05 -19.21
N ARG A 264 9.11 12.79 -18.12
CA ARG A 264 10.17 13.15 -17.19
C ARG A 264 9.71 12.86 -15.76
N TYR A 265 10.40 11.93 -15.10
CA TYR A 265 10.13 11.54 -13.72
C TYR A 265 11.03 12.32 -12.75
N GLY A 266 10.45 12.71 -11.61
CA GLY A 266 11.14 13.24 -10.44
C GLY A 266 11.78 14.62 -10.63
N LEU A 267 11.08 15.56 -11.27
CA LEU A 267 11.53 16.96 -11.39
C LEU A 267 11.67 17.64 -10.02
N LEU A 268 10.78 17.31 -9.08
CA LEU A 268 10.81 17.86 -7.71
C LEU A 268 11.31 16.85 -6.67
N GLY A 269 11.37 15.58 -7.04
CA GLY A 269 11.81 14.47 -6.20
C GLY A 269 10.75 14.01 -5.20
N VAL A 270 9.48 14.17 -5.56
CA VAL A 270 8.31 13.81 -4.73
C VAL A 270 7.41 12.80 -5.44
N ASP A 271 8.03 11.85 -6.15
CA ASP A 271 7.33 10.89 -7.00
C ASP A 271 6.44 11.57 -8.06
N ASP A 272 6.96 12.65 -8.65
CA ASP A 272 6.28 13.48 -9.64
C ASP A 272 6.61 13.07 -11.09
N THR A 273 5.69 13.29 -12.02
CA THR A 273 5.86 12.98 -13.44
C THR A 273 5.31 14.10 -14.31
N PHE A 274 6.15 14.63 -15.19
CA PHE A 274 5.74 15.45 -16.32
C PHE A 274 5.60 14.58 -17.57
N LEU A 275 4.54 14.83 -18.34
CA LEU A 275 4.24 14.14 -19.60
C LEU A 275 3.87 15.16 -20.67
N LEU A 276 4.48 15.04 -21.84
CA LEU A 276 4.05 15.68 -23.07
C LEU A 276 3.68 14.61 -24.11
N PHE A 277 2.46 14.67 -24.63
CA PHE A 277 1.96 13.79 -25.67
C PHE A 277 1.59 14.63 -26.89
N LEU A 278 2.17 14.32 -28.03
CA LEU A 278 1.91 14.95 -29.31
C LEU A 278 1.37 13.89 -30.26
N GLU A 279 0.37 14.24 -31.04
CA GLU A 279 -0.27 13.33 -31.99
C GLU A 279 -0.66 14.09 -33.25
N ALA A 280 -0.47 13.44 -34.41
CA ALA A 280 -0.84 13.99 -35.70
C ALA A 280 -1.35 12.90 -36.63
N THR A 281 -2.41 13.21 -37.35
CA THR A 281 -2.91 12.49 -38.53
C THR A 281 -2.87 13.45 -39.72
N GLU A 282 -3.36 13.00 -40.88
CA GLU A 282 -3.48 13.86 -42.06
C GLU A 282 -4.37 15.10 -41.80
N GLY A 283 -5.47 14.91 -41.07
CA GLY A 283 -6.47 15.93 -40.80
C GLY A 283 -6.63 16.32 -39.33
N SER A 284 -5.72 15.95 -38.43
CA SER A 284 -5.79 16.35 -37.02
C SER A 284 -4.43 16.46 -36.36
N ARG A 285 -4.32 17.37 -35.38
CA ARG A 285 -3.16 17.52 -34.52
C ARG A 285 -3.62 17.77 -33.09
N SER A 286 -2.99 17.11 -32.13
CA SER A 286 -3.25 17.33 -30.72
C SER A 286 -1.95 17.36 -29.90
N ALA A 287 -1.97 18.14 -28.81
CA ALA A 287 -0.91 18.20 -27.83
C ALA A 287 -1.51 18.19 -26.43
N THR A 288 -1.05 17.28 -25.57
CA THR A 288 -1.43 17.17 -24.17
C THR A 288 -0.20 17.30 -23.28
N ALA A 289 -0.22 18.23 -22.35
CA ALA A 289 0.75 18.33 -21.27
C ALA A 289 0.08 17.93 -19.95
N ARG A 290 0.72 17.06 -19.16
CA ARG A 290 0.25 16.62 -17.85
C ARG A 290 1.36 16.68 -16.81
N TYR A 291 1.01 17.08 -15.60
CA TYR A 291 1.89 17.02 -14.45
C TYR A 291 1.17 16.39 -13.26
N ASP A 292 1.72 15.29 -12.74
CA ASP A 292 1.18 14.49 -11.63
C ASP A 292 2.20 14.42 -10.50
N PHE A 293 1.77 14.56 -9.24
CA PHE A 293 2.68 14.47 -8.08
C PHE A 293 1.98 14.01 -6.80
N SER A 294 2.76 13.39 -5.91
CA SER A 294 2.31 12.93 -4.59
C SER A 294 2.31 14.08 -3.58
N LEU A 295 1.13 14.45 -3.09
CA LEU A 295 0.93 15.59 -2.19
C LEU A 295 1.14 15.22 -0.72
N THR A 296 0.64 14.07 -0.28
CA THR A 296 0.58 13.71 1.15
C THR A 296 1.14 12.31 1.43
N PRO A 297 1.57 12.04 2.68
CA PRO A 297 1.99 10.69 3.07
C PRO A 297 0.87 9.63 3.00
N ILE A 298 -0.39 10.06 3.03
CA ILE A 298 -1.56 9.18 2.92
C ILE A 298 -1.97 8.93 1.45
N GLY A 299 -1.04 9.15 0.51
CA GLY A 299 -1.19 8.75 -0.90
C GLY A 299 -2.04 9.67 -1.77
N THR A 300 -2.41 10.87 -1.31
CA THR A 300 -3.12 11.85 -2.15
C THR A 300 -2.22 12.26 -3.32
N ARG A 301 -2.74 12.18 -4.55
CA ARG A 301 -2.07 12.68 -5.76
C ARG A 301 -2.89 13.79 -6.41
N LEU A 302 -2.17 14.75 -6.98
CA LEU A 302 -2.75 15.82 -7.80
C LEU A 302 -2.22 15.69 -9.21
N SER A 303 -3.11 15.75 -10.19
CA SER A 303 -2.76 15.79 -11.61
C SER A 303 -3.42 16.98 -12.29
N PHE A 304 -2.61 17.77 -13.00
CA PHE A 304 -3.06 18.82 -13.89
C PHE A 304 -2.80 18.41 -15.33
N SER A 305 -3.79 18.54 -16.20
CA SER A 305 -3.66 18.23 -17.63
C SER A 305 -4.23 19.37 -18.47
N ALA A 306 -3.54 19.72 -19.55
CA ALA A 306 -4.01 20.67 -20.56
C ALA A 306 -3.83 20.06 -21.94
N THR A 307 -4.89 20.10 -22.75
CA THR A 307 -4.90 19.60 -24.12
C THR A 307 -5.35 20.69 -25.08
N ALA A 308 -4.67 20.80 -26.22
CA ALA A 308 -5.10 21.62 -27.35
C ALA A 308 -5.08 20.77 -28.62
N SER A 309 -6.13 20.88 -29.43
CA SER A 309 -6.24 20.13 -30.68
C SER A 309 -6.95 20.92 -31.76
N ASN A 310 -6.66 20.55 -33.01
CA ASN A 310 -7.38 21.00 -34.18
C ASN A 310 -7.64 19.83 -35.13
N TYR A 311 -8.65 19.98 -35.97
CA TYR A 311 -8.94 19.03 -37.02
C TYR A 311 -9.53 19.71 -38.26
N ASN A 312 -9.38 19.02 -39.38
CA ASN A 312 -10.00 19.28 -40.66
C ASN A 312 -10.41 17.94 -41.28
N VAL A 313 -11.62 17.86 -41.84
CA VAL A 313 -12.12 16.64 -42.49
C VAL A 313 -11.43 16.48 -43.85
N VAL A 314 -10.65 15.43 -44.00
CA VAL A 314 -9.87 15.12 -45.23
C VAL A 314 -10.43 13.93 -46.01
N ALA A 315 -11.33 13.15 -45.42
CA ALA A 315 -11.97 12.01 -46.08
C ALA A 315 -13.47 11.89 -45.76
N GLY A 316 -14.23 11.33 -46.70
CA GLY A 316 -15.68 11.10 -46.58
C GLY A 316 -16.55 12.13 -47.32
N PRO A 317 -17.88 12.01 -47.23
CA PRO A 317 -18.83 12.83 -48.00
C PRO A 317 -18.82 14.32 -47.60
N SER A 318 -18.27 14.64 -46.42
CA SER A 318 -18.25 15.99 -45.86
C SER A 318 -17.00 16.79 -46.21
N VAL A 319 -16.07 16.25 -47.01
CA VAL A 319 -14.84 16.98 -47.43
C VAL A 319 -15.17 18.27 -48.16
N GLY A 320 -16.20 18.27 -49.01
CA GLY A 320 -16.64 19.48 -49.74
C GLY A 320 -17.25 20.57 -48.86
N LEU A 321 -17.46 20.32 -47.56
CA LEU A 321 -18.00 21.27 -46.59
C LEU A 321 -16.91 22.00 -45.80
N ASP A 322 -15.63 21.68 -46.02
CA ASP A 322 -14.47 22.28 -45.33
C ASP A 322 -14.63 22.34 -43.80
N LEU A 323 -15.06 21.22 -43.22
CA LEU A 323 -15.32 21.14 -41.79
C LEU A 323 -14.01 21.16 -41.01
N THR A 324 -13.84 22.22 -40.21
CA THR A 324 -12.70 22.39 -39.30
C THR A 324 -13.19 22.59 -37.87
N GLY A 325 -12.33 22.27 -36.91
CA GLY A 325 -12.62 22.54 -35.51
C GLY A 325 -11.37 22.69 -34.66
N ARG A 326 -11.54 23.33 -33.50
CA ARG A 326 -10.52 23.48 -32.47
C ARG A 326 -11.14 23.08 -31.14
N ALA A 327 -10.40 22.32 -30.35
CA ALA A 327 -10.82 21.95 -29.01
C ALA A 327 -9.68 22.18 -28.02
N GLN A 328 -10.04 22.68 -26.84
CA GLN A 328 -9.13 22.87 -25.71
C GLN A 328 -9.80 22.28 -24.47
N SER A 329 -9.03 21.57 -23.66
CA SER A 329 -9.51 21.06 -22.38
C SER A 329 -8.43 21.22 -21.32
N THR A 330 -8.88 21.51 -20.10
CA THR A 330 -8.03 21.50 -18.91
C THR A 330 -8.72 20.67 -17.84
N SER A 331 -7.94 19.88 -17.11
CA SER A 331 -8.46 19.02 -16.06
C SER A 331 -7.57 19.07 -14.84
N PHE A 332 -8.21 19.09 -13.68
CA PHE A 332 -7.59 18.92 -12.38
C PHE A 332 -8.17 17.64 -11.77
N THR A 333 -7.29 16.74 -11.35
CA THR A 333 -7.68 15.44 -10.79
C THR A 333 -7.05 15.28 -9.43
N VAL A 334 -7.85 14.86 -8.46
CA VAL A 334 -7.41 14.55 -7.09
C VAL A 334 -7.66 13.08 -6.85
N THR A 335 -6.60 12.28 -6.76
CA THR A 335 -6.74 10.86 -6.44
C THR A 335 -6.44 10.64 -4.97
N GLN A 336 -7.40 10.08 -4.23
CA GLN A 336 -7.25 9.75 -2.82
C GLN A 336 -7.49 8.25 -2.60
N PRO A 337 -6.45 7.48 -2.24
CA PRO A 337 -6.65 6.10 -1.79
C PRO A 337 -7.40 6.09 -0.45
N ILE A 338 -8.44 5.27 -0.39
CA ILE A 338 -9.26 5.01 0.81
C ILE A 338 -8.74 3.76 1.52
N TYR A 339 -8.34 2.75 0.75
CA TYR A 339 -7.79 1.50 1.23
C TYR A 339 -6.77 0.96 0.23
N ALA A 340 -5.65 0.44 0.73
CA ALA A 340 -4.64 -0.22 -0.10
C ALA A 340 -4.07 -1.42 0.67
N SER A 341 -3.94 -2.55 0.00
CA SER A 341 -3.29 -3.78 0.50
C SER A 341 -2.71 -4.51 -0.68
N ASP A 342 -1.68 -5.36 -0.53
CA ASP A 342 -0.89 -5.99 -1.61
C ASP A 342 -1.60 -6.43 -2.90
N ARG A 343 -2.90 -6.71 -2.85
CA ARG A 343 -3.73 -7.13 -4.00
C ARG A 343 -4.70 -6.09 -4.53
N PHE A 344 -5.17 -5.15 -3.70
CA PHE A 344 -6.28 -4.26 -4.05
C PHE A 344 -6.06 -2.85 -3.51
N VAL A 345 -6.33 -1.87 -4.36
CA VAL A 345 -6.48 -0.46 -3.97
C VAL A 345 -7.91 -0.01 -4.26
N LEU A 346 -8.53 0.64 -3.28
CA LEU A 346 -9.77 1.39 -3.43
C LEU A 346 -9.43 2.87 -3.30
N GLN A 347 -9.79 3.67 -4.30
CA GLN A 347 -9.49 5.08 -4.34
C GLN A 347 -10.66 5.90 -4.89
N ALA A 348 -10.78 7.14 -4.44
CA ALA A 348 -11.62 8.17 -5.05
C ALA A 348 -10.78 8.99 -6.04
N THR A 349 -11.39 9.45 -7.13
CA THR A 349 -10.75 10.26 -8.18
C THR A 349 -11.73 11.32 -8.67
#